data_AF-A0A914N7T5-F1
#
_entry.id   AF-A0A914N7T5-F1
#
_cell.length_a   1.000
_cell.length_b   1.000
_cell.length_c   1.000
_cell.angle_alpha   90.00
_cell.angle_beta   90.00
_cell.angle_gamma   90.00
#
_symmetry.space_group_name_H-M   'P 1'
#
loop_
_entity.id
_entity.type
_entity.pdbx_description
1 polymer ?
#
loop_
_entity_poly.entity_id
_entity_poly.type
_entity_poly.pdbx_seq_one_letter_code
_entity_poly.pdbx_strand_id
1 'polypeptide(L)'
;MTLASACLRHFCINYLKPTQIGIIPDNGYHKDTNQSLIAIKVIRWIEHETGLQIQNQQSAEGEYRLRVSNGSLLRLDGFIKEKNIAIEFLGCAWHGHDCLYRPHEICLNGKTALYNQDKLNERIKLLEEQDIKTKIIWECNVYKKLETDPEMKLFFDALPDIGPLFPRDSFHGGRTGPLALKCNLEGNLEETFEISCYDVVSLYPAVNFYADYPI
;
A
#
# COMPACT_ATOMS: atom_id res chain seq x y z
N MET A 1 -7.86 -3.96 -23.37
CA MET A 1 -6.61 -3.36 -23.88
C MET A 1 -6.99 -2.25 -24.85
N THR A 2 -6.52 -1.02 -24.65
CA THR A 2 -6.88 0.11 -25.52
C THR A 2 -5.82 0.29 -26.62
N LEU A 3 -6.18 0.93 -27.74
CA LEU A 3 -5.24 1.25 -28.83
C LEU A 3 -4.03 2.04 -28.30
N ALA A 4 -4.26 3.01 -27.43
CA ALA A 4 -3.20 3.77 -26.75
C ALA A 4 -2.24 2.86 -25.97
N SER A 5 -2.76 1.87 -25.22
CA SER A 5 -1.90 0.94 -24.49
C SER A 5 -1.06 0.04 -25.42
N ALA A 6 -1.61 -0.35 -26.57
CA ALA A 6 -0.90 -1.14 -27.57
C ALA A 6 0.22 -0.33 -28.24
N CYS A 7 -0.06 0.91 -28.64
CA CYS A 7 0.94 1.82 -29.24
C CYS A 7 2.07 2.15 -28.26
N LEU A 8 1.77 2.45 -27.00
CA LEU A 8 2.79 2.70 -25.97
C LEU A 8 3.67 1.46 -25.75
N ARG A 9 3.07 0.27 -25.68
CA ARG A 9 3.82 -0.99 -25.57
C ARG A 9 4.74 -1.22 -26.77
N HIS A 10 4.26 -0.96 -27.98
CA HIS A 10 5.08 -1.08 -29.20
C HIS A 10 6.26 -0.10 -29.21
N PHE A 11 6.04 1.13 -28.75
CA PHE A 11 7.08 2.14 -28.59
C PHE A 11 8.13 1.72 -27.56
N CYS A 12 7.70 1.29 -26.36
CA CYS A 12 8.60 0.85 -25.29
C CYS A 12 9.46 -0.37 -25.68
N ILE A 13 8.93 -1.28 -26.51
CA ILE A 13 9.65 -2.49 -26.94
C ILE A 13 10.64 -2.19 -28.08
N ASN A 14 10.23 -1.41 -29.08
CA ASN A 14 10.98 -1.33 -30.34
C ASN A 14 11.78 -0.03 -30.52
N TYR A 15 11.39 1.05 -29.85
CA TYR A 15 11.93 2.39 -30.13
C TYR A 15 12.51 3.11 -28.90
N LEU A 16 12.17 2.67 -27.69
CA LEU A 16 12.70 3.29 -26.48
C LEU A 16 14.18 2.98 -26.32
N LYS A 17 15.01 4.02 -26.34
CA LYS A 17 16.45 3.89 -26.12
C LYS A 17 16.72 3.70 -24.62
N PRO A 18 17.83 3.04 -24.25
CA PRO A 18 18.25 2.94 -22.85
C PRO A 18 18.28 4.32 -22.18
N THR A 19 17.95 4.34 -20.88
CA THR A 19 18.00 5.51 -19.97
C THR A 19 17.15 6.74 -20.35
N GLN A 20 16.30 6.67 -21.38
CA GLN A 20 15.41 7.79 -21.72
C GLN A 20 14.20 7.92 -20.79
N ILE A 21 13.55 6.81 -20.44
CA ILE A 21 12.33 6.79 -19.62
C ILE A 21 12.41 5.60 -18.67
N GLY A 22 12.06 5.82 -17.40
CA GLY A 22 11.91 4.74 -16.42
C GLY A 22 10.71 3.87 -16.80
N ILE A 23 10.96 2.59 -17.11
CA ILE A 23 9.88 1.62 -17.30
C ILE A 23 9.39 1.19 -15.92
N ILE A 24 8.13 1.50 -15.62
CA ILE A 24 7.44 1.01 -14.43
C ILE A 24 6.92 -0.40 -14.76
N PRO A 25 7.20 -1.43 -13.94
CA PRO A 25 6.61 -2.75 -14.15
C PRO A 25 5.08 -2.68 -14.13
N ASP A 26 4.38 -3.60 -14.82
CA ASP A 26 2.90 -3.59 -14.90
C ASP A 26 2.17 -3.57 -13.54
N ASN A 27 2.86 -3.88 -12.42
CA ASN A 27 2.32 -3.74 -11.05
C ASN A 27 3.21 -2.87 -10.13
N GLY A 28 3.95 -1.90 -10.66
CA GLY A 28 4.79 -0.99 -9.89
C GLY A 28 6.10 -1.61 -9.36
N TYR A 29 6.84 -0.81 -8.58
CA TYR A 29 8.14 -1.19 -7.99
C TYR A 29 8.02 -1.96 -6.66
N HIS A 30 6.83 -2.01 -6.05
CA HIS A 30 6.58 -2.61 -4.73
C HIS A 30 5.63 -3.81 -4.81
N LYS A 31 5.93 -4.81 -5.65
CA LYS A 31 5.05 -5.98 -5.82
C LYS A 31 4.98 -6.90 -4.60
N ASP A 32 5.98 -6.88 -3.73
CA ASP A 32 6.17 -7.96 -2.74
C ASP A 32 5.55 -7.65 -1.37
N THR A 33 5.04 -6.43 -1.18
CA THR A 33 4.48 -5.97 0.10
C THR A 33 3.27 -5.07 -0.18
N ASN A 34 2.10 -5.67 -0.33
CA ASN A 34 0.85 -4.93 -0.42
C ASN A 34 0.30 -4.76 1.01
N GLN A 35 0.95 -3.90 1.81
CA GLN A 35 0.46 -3.59 3.15
C GLN A 35 -0.81 -2.75 3.02
N SER A 36 -1.88 -3.22 3.65
CA SER A 36 -3.16 -2.52 3.61
C SER A 36 -3.07 -1.23 4.45
N LEU A 37 -3.66 -0.14 3.94
CA LEU A 37 -3.78 1.13 4.67
C LEU A 37 -4.36 0.94 6.08
N ILE A 38 -5.38 0.09 6.17
CA ILE A 38 -6.05 -0.23 7.43
C ILE A 38 -5.12 -0.97 8.40
N ALA A 39 -4.26 -1.90 7.93
CA ALA A 39 -3.29 -2.58 8.78
C ALA A 39 -2.31 -1.58 9.42
N ILE A 40 -1.82 -0.62 8.64
CA ILE A 40 -0.90 0.42 9.15
C ILE A 40 -1.59 1.27 10.22
N LYS A 41 -2.83 1.71 9.97
CA LYS A 41 -3.61 2.49 10.96
C LYS A 41 -3.88 1.69 12.23
N VAL A 42 -4.20 0.40 12.11
CA VAL A 42 -4.38 -0.52 13.24
C VAL A 42 -3.10 -0.65 14.07
N ILE A 43 -1.95 -0.83 13.43
CA ILE A 43 -0.68 -0.95 14.16
C ILE A 43 -0.40 0.35 14.94
N ARG A 44 -0.54 1.51 14.32
CA ARG A 44 -0.37 2.82 14.99
C ARG A 44 -1.36 3.02 16.14
N TRP A 45 -2.60 2.55 15.99
CA TRP A 45 -3.58 2.58 17.06
C TRP A 45 -3.16 1.71 18.24
N ILE A 46 -2.59 0.52 18.00
CA ILE A 46 -2.09 -0.34 19.08
C ILE A 46 -0.89 0.30 19.77
N GLU A 47 0.01 0.96 19.03
CA GLU A 47 1.12 1.73 19.63
C GLU A 47 0.57 2.85 20.53
N HIS A 48 -0.44 3.58 20.08
CA HIS A 48 -1.11 4.63 20.85
C HIS A 48 -1.79 4.08 22.12
N GLU A 49 -2.58 3.00 21.99
CA GLU A 49 -3.35 2.42 23.09
C GLU A 49 -2.46 1.75 24.15
N THR A 50 -1.36 1.11 23.73
CA THR A 50 -0.51 0.33 24.63
C THR A 50 0.76 1.04 25.08
N GLY A 51 1.16 2.11 24.39
CA GLY A 51 2.45 2.78 24.59
C GLY A 51 3.66 1.92 24.20
N LEU A 52 3.46 0.78 23.54
CA LEU A 52 4.53 -0.13 23.13
C LEU A 52 4.98 0.20 21.71
N GLN A 53 6.29 0.10 21.48
CA GLN A 53 6.86 0.26 20.14
C GLN A 53 6.66 -1.04 19.33
N ILE A 54 6.14 -0.92 18.11
CA ILE A 54 5.88 -2.06 17.23
C ILE A 54 6.79 -1.95 16.00
N GLN A 55 7.63 -2.96 15.80
CA GLN A 55 8.41 -3.06 14.57
C GLN A 55 7.51 -3.48 13.41
N ASN A 56 7.43 -2.65 12.37
CA ASN A 56 6.62 -2.88 11.16
C ASN A 56 7.38 -2.39 9.91
N GLN A 57 6.75 -2.43 8.73
CA GLN A 57 7.37 -1.99 7.48
C GLN A 57 7.86 -0.53 7.49
N GLN A 58 7.21 0.35 8.26
CA GLN A 58 7.54 1.78 8.35
C GLN A 58 8.64 2.06 9.38
N SER A 59 9.03 1.09 10.20
CA SER A 59 10.15 1.23 11.14
C SER A 59 11.47 1.36 10.38
N ALA A 60 12.45 2.07 10.96
CA ALA A 60 13.79 2.23 10.36
C ALA A 60 14.50 0.88 10.10
N GLU A 61 14.19 -0.13 10.91
CA GLU A 61 14.70 -1.50 10.79
C GLU A 61 13.94 -2.35 9.76
N GLY A 62 12.82 -1.84 9.22
CA GLY A 62 11.88 -2.55 8.36
C GLY A 62 11.04 -3.62 9.08
N GLU A 63 10.26 -4.37 8.32
CA GLU A 63 9.45 -5.50 8.83
C GLU A 63 10.32 -6.54 9.55
N TYR A 64 9.83 -7.06 10.67
CA TYR A 64 10.53 -8.13 11.37
C TYR A 64 10.52 -9.42 10.53
N ARG A 65 11.70 -10.01 10.37
CA ARG A 65 11.92 -11.22 9.58
C ARG A 65 12.41 -12.35 10.49
N LEU A 66 11.56 -13.35 10.68
CA LEU A 66 11.85 -14.51 11.49
C LEU A 66 12.22 -15.69 10.59
N ARG A 67 13.40 -16.27 10.79
CA ARG A 67 13.75 -17.55 10.17
C ARG A 67 13.32 -18.67 11.11
N VAL A 68 12.35 -19.47 10.68
CA VAL A 68 11.77 -20.56 11.48
C VAL A 68 12.54 -21.88 11.31
N SER A 69 12.25 -22.84 12.19
CA SER A 69 12.86 -24.18 12.29
C SER A 69 13.00 -24.90 10.95
N ASN A 70 12.00 -24.81 10.07
CA ASN A 70 11.99 -25.44 8.74
C ASN A 70 12.81 -24.69 7.67
N GLY A 71 13.54 -23.64 8.04
CA GLY A 71 14.35 -22.81 7.15
C GLY A 71 13.56 -21.73 6.40
N SER A 72 12.24 -21.67 6.54
CA SER A 72 11.41 -20.63 5.92
C SER A 72 11.61 -19.27 6.59
N LEU A 73 11.40 -18.21 5.83
CA LEU A 73 11.45 -16.83 6.31
C LEU A 73 10.02 -16.29 6.42
N LEU A 74 9.58 -16.03 7.65
CA LEU A 74 8.31 -15.35 7.92
C LEU A 74 8.56 -13.84 8.03
N ARG A 75 7.73 -13.05 7.35
CA ARG A 75 7.63 -11.59 7.53
C ARG A 75 6.39 -11.30 8.34
N LEU A 76 6.52 -10.54 9.42
CA LEU A 76 5.40 -10.20 10.30
C LEU A 76 4.89 -8.79 9.99
N ASP A 77 3.58 -8.57 10.05
CA ASP A 77 3.00 -7.24 9.84
C ASP A 77 3.40 -6.27 10.96
N GLY A 78 3.44 -6.77 12.20
CA GLY A 78 3.97 -6.05 13.36
C GLY A 78 4.63 -7.00 14.37
N PHE A 79 5.65 -6.53 15.08
CA PHE A 79 6.30 -7.30 16.13
C PHE A 79 6.60 -6.45 17.37
N ILE A 80 6.09 -6.89 18.51
CA ILE A 80 6.34 -6.30 19.83
C ILE A 80 7.47 -7.07 20.49
N LYS A 81 8.71 -6.58 20.35
CA LYS A 81 9.91 -7.25 20.86
C LYS A 81 9.83 -7.52 22.37
N GLU A 82 9.38 -6.54 23.15
CA GLU A 82 9.32 -6.61 24.61
C GLU A 82 8.44 -7.75 25.14
N LYS A 83 7.36 -8.08 24.42
CA LYS A 83 6.38 -9.09 24.85
C LYS A 83 6.45 -10.38 24.04
N ASN A 84 7.34 -10.45 23.06
CA ASN A 84 7.42 -11.51 22.07
C ASN A 84 6.06 -11.79 21.39
N ILE A 85 5.41 -10.72 20.90
CA ILE A 85 4.09 -10.80 20.25
C ILE A 85 4.22 -10.43 18.77
N ALA A 86 3.87 -11.37 17.89
CA ALA A 86 3.61 -11.12 16.47
C ALA A 86 2.18 -10.60 16.29
N ILE A 87 2.02 -9.54 15.52
CA ILE A 87 0.72 -9.01 15.10
C ILE A 87 0.54 -9.39 13.63
N GLU A 88 -0.59 -10.03 13.34
CA GLU A 88 -0.98 -10.45 12.00
C GLU A 88 -2.31 -9.81 11.64
N PHE A 89 -2.31 -8.95 10.62
CA PHE A 89 -3.52 -8.33 10.11
C PHE A 89 -4.07 -9.11 8.93
N LEU A 90 -5.33 -9.54 9.04
CA LEU A 90 -5.96 -10.39 8.04
C LEU A 90 -7.11 -9.65 7.35
N GLY A 91 -6.85 -9.22 6.11
CA GLY A 91 -7.89 -8.74 5.20
C GLY A 91 -8.90 -9.85 4.91
N CYS A 92 -10.19 -9.60 5.17
CA CYS A 92 -11.23 -10.63 5.11
C CYS A 92 -11.39 -11.19 3.70
N ALA A 93 -11.30 -10.31 2.71
CA ALA A 93 -11.46 -10.63 1.29
C ALA A 93 -10.29 -11.49 0.73
N TRP A 94 -9.09 -11.31 1.29
CA TRP A 94 -7.87 -12.01 0.87
C TRP A 94 -7.67 -13.34 1.60
N HIS A 95 -7.90 -13.35 2.92
CA HIS A 95 -7.64 -14.50 3.80
C HIS A 95 -8.85 -15.40 4.01
N GLY A 96 -10.02 -15.09 3.43
CA GLY A 96 -11.18 -15.98 3.46
C GLY A 96 -11.90 -16.01 4.80
N HIS A 97 -12.17 -14.85 5.39
CA HIS A 97 -12.91 -14.77 6.65
C HIS A 97 -14.36 -15.25 6.49
N ASP A 98 -14.92 -15.83 7.54
CA ASP A 98 -16.29 -16.36 7.58
C ASP A 98 -17.38 -15.29 7.36
N CYS A 99 -17.05 -14.02 7.60
CA CYS A 99 -17.95 -12.92 7.35
C CYS A 99 -18.21 -12.65 5.85
N LEU A 100 -17.33 -13.13 4.96
CA LEU A 100 -17.45 -12.95 3.50
C LEU A 100 -17.56 -14.27 2.74
N TYR A 101 -16.97 -15.36 3.25
CA TYR A 101 -16.85 -16.61 2.51
C TYR A 101 -17.25 -17.83 3.32
N ARG A 102 -17.80 -18.81 2.61
CA ARG A 102 -17.89 -20.20 3.04
C ARG A 102 -16.58 -20.92 2.74
N PRO A 103 -16.26 -22.02 3.45
CA PRO A 103 -14.97 -22.72 3.32
C PRO A 103 -14.54 -23.08 1.89
N HIS A 104 -15.49 -23.42 1.00
CA HIS A 104 -15.20 -23.87 -0.36
C HIS A 104 -15.17 -22.73 -1.40
N GLU A 105 -15.48 -21.50 -1.01
CA GLU A 105 -15.49 -20.35 -1.93
C GLU A 105 -14.08 -19.82 -2.19
N ILE A 106 -13.87 -19.30 -3.40
CA ILE A 106 -12.58 -18.77 -3.85
C ILE A 106 -12.46 -17.31 -3.41
N CYS A 107 -11.38 -17.00 -2.69
CA CYS A 107 -11.02 -15.66 -2.22
C CYS A 107 -10.32 -14.85 -3.31
N LEU A 108 -10.06 -13.55 -3.06
CA LEU A 108 -9.35 -12.66 -4.00
C LEU A 108 -7.96 -13.17 -4.42
N ASN A 109 -7.32 -13.98 -3.57
CA ASN A 109 -6.01 -14.57 -3.84
C ASN A 109 -6.07 -15.83 -4.73
N GLY A 110 -7.25 -16.22 -5.21
CA GLY A 110 -7.46 -17.41 -6.04
C GLY A 110 -7.38 -18.74 -5.28
N LYS A 111 -7.38 -18.72 -3.94
CA LYS A 111 -7.42 -19.90 -3.07
C LYS A 111 -8.77 -20.02 -2.38
N THR A 112 -9.12 -21.22 -1.93
CA THR A 112 -10.34 -21.42 -1.14
C THR A 112 -10.16 -20.83 0.26
N ALA A 113 -11.25 -20.38 0.88
CA ALA A 113 -11.24 -19.89 2.25
C ALA A 113 -10.68 -20.94 3.23
N LEU A 114 -11.04 -22.22 3.06
CA LEU A 114 -10.52 -23.33 3.87
C LEU A 114 -8.99 -23.47 3.73
N TYR A 115 -8.47 -23.38 2.50
CA TYR A 115 -7.02 -23.45 2.28
C TYR A 115 -6.29 -22.28 2.97
N ASN A 116 -6.85 -21.08 2.92
CA ASN A 116 -6.28 -19.91 3.59
C ASN A 116 -6.29 -20.09 5.12
N GLN A 117 -7.36 -20.66 5.67
CA GLN A 117 -7.46 -20.97 7.09
C GLN A 117 -6.42 -22.02 7.52
N ASP A 118 -6.24 -23.08 6.74
CA ASP A 118 -5.22 -24.10 7.00
C ASP A 118 -3.81 -23.48 6.98
N LYS A 119 -3.53 -22.60 6.03
CA LYS A 119 -2.25 -21.89 5.94
C LYS A 119 -2.02 -20.91 7.08
N LEU A 120 -3.06 -20.23 7.55
CA LEU A 120 -3.00 -19.39 8.74
C LEU A 120 -2.67 -20.23 9.98
N ASN A 121 -3.32 -21.40 10.14
CA ASN A 121 -3.04 -22.30 11.25
C ASN A 121 -1.62 -22.87 11.22
N GLU A 122 -1.10 -23.25 10.05
CA GLU A 122 0.31 -23.63 9.88
C GLU A 122 1.24 -22.49 10.30
N ARG A 123 0.94 -21.25 9.89
CA ARG A 123 1.73 -20.07 10.23
C ARG A 123 1.76 -19.80 11.74
N ILE A 124 0.61 -19.89 12.41
CA ILE A 124 0.52 -19.71 13.87
C ILE A 124 1.37 -20.74 14.59
N LYS A 125 1.28 -22.03 14.19
CA LYS A 125 2.10 -23.09 14.78
C LYS A 125 3.59 -22.83 14.64
N LEU A 126 4.04 -22.35 13.48
CA LEU A 126 5.45 -21.99 13.27
C LEU A 126 5.91 -20.84 14.17
N LEU A 127 5.03 -19.90 14.51
CA LEU A 127 5.34 -18.82 15.46
C LEU A 127 5.37 -19.34 16.91
N GLU A 128 4.43 -20.20 17.27
CA GLU A 128 4.38 -20.85 18.58
C GLU A 128 5.62 -21.73 18.84
N GLU A 129 6.12 -22.44 17.82
CA GLU A 129 7.39 -23.20 17.88
C GLU A 129 8.62 -22.32 18.16
N GLN A 130 8.52 -21.01 17.98
CA GLN A 130 9.56 -20.03 18.29
C GLN A 130 9.25 -19.25 19.58
N ASP A 131 8.32 -19.75 20.40
CA ASP A 131 7.83 -19.10 21.63
C ASP A 131 7.21 -17.70 21.40
N ILE A 132 6.79 -17.39 20.16
CA ILE A 132 6.18 -16.12 19.79
C ILE A 132 4.66 -16.24 19.87
N LYS A 133 4.04 -15.33 20.63
CA LYS A 133 2.58 -15.24 20.72
C LYS A 133 2.02 -14.53 19.50
N THR A 134 0.96 -15.05 18.91
CA THR A 134 0.32 -14.42 17.73
C THR A 134 -0.94 -13.67 18.13
N LYS A 135 -1.03 -12.38 17.77
CA LYS A 135 -2.22 -11.54 17.89
C LYS A 135 -2.82 -11.31 16.50
N ILE A 136 -3.92 -12.01 16.23
CA ILE A 136 -4.62 -11.95 14.95
C ILE A 136 -5.68 -10.83 14.99
N ILE A 137 -5.70 -10.00 13.95
CA ILE A 137 -6.65 -8.92 13.81
C ILE A 137 -7.33 -9.03 12.45
N TRP A 138 -8.63 -9.34 12.46
CA TRP A 138 -9.44 -9.38 11.25
C TRP A 138 -9.95 -8.00 10.87
N GLU A 139 -9.90 -7.70 9.59
CA GLU A 139 -10.37 -6.44 9.00
C GLU A 139 -11.81 -6.09 9.43
N CYS A 140 -12.75 -7.04 9.37
CA CYS A 140 -14.14 -6.77 9.75
C CYS A 140 -14.30 -6.39 11.24
N ASN A 141 -13.43 -6.90 12.12
CA ASN A 141 -13.47 -6.57 13.54
C ASN A 141 -12.98 -5.14 13.78
N VAL A 142 -12.04 -4.67 12.97
CA VAL A 142 -11.58 -3.28 12.99
C VAL A 142 -12.70 -2.35 12.56
N TYR A 143 -13.41 -2.65 11.46
CA TYR A 143 -14.56 -1.83 11.04
C TYR A 143 -15.65 -1.78 12.11
N LYS A 144 -16.01 -2.91 12.73
CA LYS A 144 -16.96 -2.93 13.87
C LYS A 144 -16.48 -2.12 15.07
N LYS A 145 -15.16 -2.12 15.34
CA LYS A 145 -14.59 -1.33 16.43
C LYS A 145 -14.65 0.17 16.10
N LEU A 146 -14.39 0.58 14.86
CA LEU A 146 -14.53 1.97 14.42
C LEU A 146 -15.97 2.51 14.51
N GLU A 147 -16.98 1.64 14.47
CA GLU A 147 -18.37 2.02 14.70
C GLU A 147 -18.69 2.25 16.18
N THR A 148 -18.03 1.51 17.08
CA THR A 148 -18.35 1.48 18.51
C THR A 148 -17.39 2.30 19.38
N ASP A 149 -16.20 2.62 18.86
CA ASP A 149 -15.12 3.34 19.54
C ASP A 149 -14.86 4.68 18.84
N PRO A 150 -15.47 5.79 19.33
CA PRO A 150 -15.28 7.11 18.74
C PRO A 150 -13.84 7.61 18.82
N GLU A 151 -13.08 7.19 19.83
CA GLU A 151 -11.68 7.59 19.99
C GLU A 151 -10.81 6.95 18.91
N MET A 152 -10.98 5.65 18.70
CA MET A 152 -10.32 4.93 17.62
C MET A 152 -10.67 5.54 16.26
N LYS A 153 -11.95 5.88 16.05
CA LYS A 153 -12.39 6.52 14.80
C LYS A 153 -11.71 7.86 14.57
N LEU A 154 -11.72 8.75 15.57
CA LEU A 154 -11.06 10.06 15.47
C LEU A 154 -9.56 9.92 15.18
N PHE A 155 -8.89 8.95 15.81
CA PHE A 155 -7.49 8.64 15.54
C PHE A 155 -7.26 8.18 14.09
N PHE A 156 -8.11 7.28 13.58
CA PHE A 156 -8.02 6.79 12.20
C PHE A 156 -8.24 7.89 11.16
N ASP A 157 -9.18 8.80 11.43
CA ASP A 157 -9.51 9.93 10.56
C ASP A 157 -8.41 11.01 10.58
N ALA A 158 -7.73 11.18 11.72
CA ALA A 158 -6.60 12.11 11.85
C ALA A 158 -5.30 11.59 11.20
N LEU A 159 -5.16 10.27 11.04
CA LEU A 159 -4.00 9.68 10.38
C LEU A 159 -4.06 9.91 8.86
N PRO A 160 -3.01 10.48 8.25
CA PRO A 160 -2.94 10.59 6.80
C PRO A 160 -2.98 9.20 6.14
N ASP A 161 -3.34 9.14 4.87
CA ASP A 161 -3.24 7.90 4.11
C ASP A 161 -1.76 7.58 3.84
N ILE A 162 -1.12 6.89 4.80
CA ILE A 162 0.31 6.53 4.77
C ILE A 162 0.55 5.23 3.99
N GLY A 163 -0.26 4.99 2.96
CA GLY A 163 -0.16 3.80 2.11
C GLY A 163 1.01 3.91 1.15
N PRO A 164 1.37 2.81 0.46
CA PRO A 164 2.28 2.91 -0.67
C PRO A 164 1.74 3.92 -1.67
N LEU A 165 2.60 4.84 -2.13
CA LEU A 165 2.24 5.79 -3.18
C LEU A 165 1.74 5.01 -4.39
N PHE A 166 0.47 5.20 -4.73
CA PHE A 166 -0.07 4.61 -5.94
C PHE A 166 0.12 5.63 -7.06
N PRO A 167 0.98 5.38 -8.08
CA PRO A 167 1.23 6.37 -9.13
C PRO A 167 -0.02 6.73 -9.93
N ARG A 168 -1.13 5.98 -9.78
CA ARG A 168 -2.40 6.33 -10.39
C ARG A 168 -3.14 7.43 -9.62
N ASP A 169 -2.86 7.61 -8.34
CA ASP A 169 -3.49 8.66 -7.53
C ASP A 169 -3.00 10.04 -7.96
N SER A 170 -1.80 10.15 -8.54
CA SER A 170 -1.32 11.40 -9.16
C SER A 170 -2.02 11.76 -10.47
N PHE A 171 -2.83 10.86 -11.04
CA PHE A 171 -3.71 11.17 -12.18
C PHE A 171 -5.12 11.62 -11.75
N HIS A 172 -5.42 11.58 -10.45
CA HIS A 172 -6.66 12.10 -9.87
C HIS A 172 -6.36 13.43 -9.14
N GLY A 173 -7.14 14.46 -9.41
CA GLY A 173 -6.68 15.85 -9.29
C GLY A 173 -6.03 16.28 -10.61
N GLY A 174 -6.25 17.51 -11.06
CA GLY A 174 -5.82 17.99 -12.37
C GLY A 174 -4.37 17.60 -12.70
N ARG A 175 -4.07 17.35 -13.98
CA ARG A 175 -2.71 16.98 -14.41
C ARG A 175 -1.73 18.09 -14.03
N THR A 176 -1.02 17.94 -12.93
CA THR A 176 0.09 18.82 -12.56
C THR A 176 1.39 18.18 -13.05
N GLY A 177 2.00 18.80 -14.05
CA GLY A 177 3.31 18.41 -14.57
C GLY A 177 4.30 19.56 -14.38
N PRO A 178 5.55 19.28 -13.99
CA PRO A 178 6.57 20.32 -13.94
C PRO A 178 6.87 20.81 -15.36
N LEU A 179 6.84 22.13 -15.57
CA LEU A 179 7.21 22.75 -16.85
C LEU A 179 8.71 22.57 -17.13
N ALA A 180 9.54 22.58 -16.08
CA ALA A 180 10.96 22.32 -16.14
C ALA A 180 11.40 21.47 -14.94
N LEU A 181 12.11 20.37 -15.23
CA LEU A 181 12.66 19.46 -14.21
C LEU A 181 14.09 19.82 -13.78
N LYS A 182 14.76 20.69 -14.54
CA LYS A 182 16.14 21.12 -14.30
C LYS A 182 16.29 22.57 -14.73
N CYS A 183 16.86 23.40 -13.86
CA CYS A 183 17.40 24.71 -14.19
C CYS A 183 18.93 24.57 -14.22
N ASN A 184 19.59 24.89 -15.33
CA ASN A 184 21.06 24.87 -15.38
C ASN A 184 21.60 26.20 -14.85
N LEU A 185 22.40 26.14 -13.79
CA LEU A 185 23.00 27.31 -13.14
C LEU A 185 24.46 27.53 -13.53
N GLU A 186 25.01 26.69 -14.42
CA GLU A 186 26.39 26.83 -14.91
C GLU A 186 26.58 28.19 -15.60
N GLY A 187 27.37 29.06 -14.98
CA GLY A 187 27.70 30.40 -15.49
C GLY A 187 26.95 31.57 -14.84
N ASN A 188 25.85 31.30 -14.10
CA ASN A 188 25.00 32.35 -13.52
C ASN A 188 24.99 32.26 -11.98
N LEU A 189 26.14 32.47 -11.35
CA LEU A 189 26.32 32.41 -9.89
C LEU A 189 25.85 33.67 -9.14
N GLU A 190 25.62 34.78 -9.85
CA GLU A 190 25.22 36.08 -9.27
C GLU A 190 23.72 36.40 -9.45
N GLU A 191 22.97 35.57 -10.18
CA GLU A 191 21.54 35.77 -10.41
C GLU A 191 20.70 35.06 -9.35
N THR A 192 19.62 35.73 -8.91
CA THR A 192 18.63 35.12 -8.00
C THR A 192 17.56 34.43 -8.84
N PHE A 193 17.39 33.12 -8.65
CA PHE A 193 16.36 32.32 -9.32
C PHE A 193 15.19 32.09 -8.38
N GLU A 194 13.97 32.27 -8.90
CA GLU A 194 12.73 31.99 -8.17
C GLU A 194 12.10 30.68 -8.68
N ILE A 195 11.72 29.80 -7.75
CA ILE A 195 10.93 28.60 -8.07
C ILE A 195 9.46 28.98 -7.96
N SER A 196 8.82 29.20 -9.10
CA SER A 196 7.40 29.52 -9.18
C SER A 196 6.55 28.27 -9.47
N CYS A 197 5.47 28.07 -8.72
CA CYS A 197 4.45 27.08 -9.01
C CYS A 197 3.27 27.75 -9.75
N TYR A 198 3.01 27.33 -10.97
CA TYR A 198 1.84 27.78 -11.73
C TYR A 198 0.81 26.66 -11.78
N ASP A 199 -0.31 26.87 -11.10
CA ASP A 199 -1.45 25.97 -11.19
C ASP A 199 -2.30 26.35 -12.41
N VAL A 200 -2.14 25.58 -13.49
CA VAL A 200 -3.00 25.69 -14.66
C VAL A 200 -4.09 24.63 -14.53
N VAL A 201 -5.25 25.03 -14.03
CA VAL A 201 -6.44 24.19 -14.05
C VAL A 201 -6.80 23.93 -15.50
N SER A 202 -6.49 22.72 -16.00
CA SER A 202 -6.78 22.39 -17.40
C SER A 202 -8.28 22.57 -17.64
N LEU A 203 -8.65 23.33 -18.67
CA LEU A 203 -10.05 23.47 -19.10
C LEU A 203 -10.63 22.15 -19.63
N TYR A 204 -9.79 21.14 -19.89
CA TYR A 204 -10.18 19.89 -20.52
C TYR A 204 -11.31 19.12 -19.79
N PRO A 205 -11.28 18.89 -18.46
CA PRO A 205 -12.41 18.27 -17.76
C PRO A 205 -13.67 19.14 -17.78
N ALA A 206 -13.53 20.46 -17.65
CA ALA A 206 -14.67 21.38 -17.67
C ALA A 206 -15.33 21.41 -19.05
N VAL A 207 -14.54 21.51 -20.12
CA VAL A 207 -15.01 21.48 -21.51
C VAL A 207 -15.63 20.12 -21.83
N ASN A 208 -15.03 19.01 -21.40
CA ASN A 208 -15.63 17.69 -21.60
C ASN A 208 -16.98 17.51 -20.88
N PHE A 209 -17.21 18.25 -19.78
CA PHE A 209 -18.46 18.21 -19.02
C PHE A 209 -19.52 19.17 -19.59
N TYR A 210 -19.11 20.37 -20.02
CA TYR A 210 -20.02 21.44 -20.45
C TYR A 210 -20.22 21.55 -21.96
N ALA A 211 -19.32 21.03 -22.78
CA ALA A 211 -19.39 21.18 -24.22
C ALA A 211 -19.98 19.94 -24.89
N ASP A 212 -20.90 20.17 -25.82
CA ASP A 212 -21.36 19.15 -26.74
C ASP A 212 -20.22 18.80 -27.72
N TYR A 213 -19.93 17.51 -27.84
CA TYR A 213 -18.98 17.05 -28.86
C TYR A 213 -19.63 17.11 -30.23
N PRO A 214 -18.93 17.63 -31.25
CA PRO A 214 -19.42 17.50 -32.61
C PRO A 214 -19.46 16.01 -32.97
N ILE A 215 -20.67 15.53 -33.26
CA ILE A 215 -20.94 14.20 -33.82
C ILE A 215 -20.57 14.21 -35.30
#